data_AF-A0A1E5VDL5-F1
#
_entry.id   AF-A0A1E5VDL5-F1
#
_cell.length_a   1.000
_cell.length_b   1.000
_cell.length_c   1.000
_cell.angle_alpha   90.00
_cell.angle_beta   90.00
_cell.angle_gamma   90.00
#
_symmetry.space_group_name_H-M   'P 1'
#
loop_
_entity.id
_entity.type
_entity.pdbx_description
1 polymer ?
#
loop_
_entity_poly.entity_id
_entity_poly.type
_entity_poly.pdbx_seq_one_letter_code
_entity_poly.pdbx_strand_id
1 'polypeptide(L)'
;MPSPPPPPPPPGALPVGFCFRPTNEELVRHYLKPKIVGAAHPDLLLIPDVDLSACEPWDLPAKALIRSNDPEWFFFAPLDRKYPGGHRSNRCTTAGYWKATGKDRLIRSRPAGTLIGVKKTLVFHRGRAPRGHRTAWIMHEYRTAKP
;
A
#
# COMPACT_ATOMS: atom_id res chain seq x y z
N MET A 1 -19.61 -42.56 21.17
CA MET A 1 -19.10 -41.41 21.95
C MET A 1 -19.26 -40.16 21.08
N PRO A 2 -19.83 -39.06 21.60
CA PRO A 2 -19.85 -37.81 20.86
C PRO A 2 -18.44 -37.25 20.72
N SER A 3 -18.13 -36.70 19.55
CA SER A 3 -16.86 -36.05 19.24
C SER A 3 -16.59 -34.89 20.21
N PRO A 4 -15.33 -34.66 20.64
CA PRO A 4 -15.02 -33.48 21.44
C PRO A 4 -15.28 -32.20 20.63
N PRO A 5 -15.74 -31.11 21.27
CA PRO A 5 -15.91 -29.83 20.61
C PRO A 5 -14.56 -29.31 20.08
N PRO A 6 -14.55 -28.56 18.96
CA PRO A 6 -13.32 -27.99 18.43
C PRO A 6 -12.68 -27.05 19.48
N PRO A 7 -11.35 -26.99 19.54
CA PRO A 7 -10.65 -26.08 20.45
C PRO A 7 -11.05 -24.63 20.15
N PRO A 8 -11.13 -23.76 21.17
CA PRO A 8 -11.38 -22.34 20.95
C PRO A 8 -10.29 -21.75 20.06
N PRO A 9 -10.61 -20.77 19.20
CA PRO A 9 -9.62 -20.11 18.37
C PRO A 9 -8.54 -19.48 19.29
N PRO A 10 -7.26 -19.48 18.85
CA PRO A 10 -6.18 -18.94 19.67
C PRO A 10 -6.46 -17.47 20.01
N PRO A 11 -6.09 -17.00 21.23
CA PRO A 11 -6.28 -15.61 21.62
C PRO A 11 -5.59 -14.68 20.62
N GLY A 12 -6.35 -13.77 20.01
CA GLY A 12 -5.85 -12.87 18.96
C GLY A 12 -6.15 -13.30 17.53
N ALA A 13 -6.74 -14.47 17.30
CA ALA A 13 -7.29 -14.82 15.99
C ALA A 13 -8.61 -14.07 15.76
N LEU A 14 -8.65 -13.24 14.72
CA LEU A 14 -9.88 -12.60 14.28
C LEU A 14 -10.86 -13.68 13.79
N PRO A 15 -12.19 -13.47 13.95
CA PRO A 15 -13.18 -14.40 13.42
C PRO A 15 -12.99 -14.64 11.92
N VAL A 16 -13.40 -15.82 11.45
CA VAL A 16 -13.38 -16.15 10.01
C VAL A 16 -14.10 -15.05 9.22
N GLY A 17 -13.46 -14.57 8.16
CA GLY A 17 -13.99 -13.51 7.30
C GLY A 17 -13.53 -12.09 7.67
N PHE A 18 -12.86 -11.90 8.81
CA PHE A 18 -12.16 -10.65 9.08
C PHE A 18 -10.89 -10.57 8.24
N CYS A 19 -10.82 -9.53 7.41
CA CYS A 19 -9.68 -9.23 6.56
C CYS A 19 -9.32 -7.75 6.72
N PHE A 20 -8.05 -7.44 6.51
CA PHE A 20 -7.59 -6.06 6.45
C PHE A 20 -8.10 -5.41 5.15
N ARG A 21 -9.23 -4.69 5.24
CA ARG A 21 -9.84 -3.97 4.11
C ARG A 21 -10.12 -2.51 4.46
N PRO A 22 -9.08 -1.70 4.71
CA PRO A 22 -9.24 -0.31 5.09
C PRO A 22 -9.82 0.51 3.92
N THR A 23 -10.62 1.50 4.26
CA THR A 23 -11.05 2.54 3.34
C THR A 23 -9.88 3.46 2.97
N ASN A 24 -10.03 4.22 1.87
CA ASN A 24 -9.02 5.22 1.48
C ASN A 24 -8.78 6.28 2.57
N GLU A 25 -9.81 6.62 3.35
CA GLU A 25 -9.70 7.55 4.46
C GLU A 25 -8.88 6.93 5.60
N GLU A 26 -9.15 5.67 5.95
CA GLU A 26 -8.42 4.97 7.02
C GLU A 26 -6.94 4.80 6.67
N LEU A 27 -6.62 4.40 5.44
CA LEU A 27 -5.23 4.31 4.96
C LEU A 27 -4.46 5.62 5.16
N VAL A 28 -5.08 6.76 4.86
CA VAL A 28 -4.43 8.06 5.01
C VAL A 28 -4.38 8.50 6.48
N ARG A 29 -5.50 8.38 7.21
CA ARG A 29 -5.67 8.96 8.54
C ARG A 29 -5.04 8.12 9.65
N HIS A 30 -5.21 6.80 9.60
CA HIS A 30 -4.82 5.89 10.67
C HIS A 30 -3.46 5.23 10.43
N TYR A 31 -3.01 5.14 9.17
CA TYR A 31 -1.73 4.51 8.84
C TYR A 31 -0.70 5.52 8.35
N LEU A 32 -0.97 6.20 7.24
CA LEU A 32 0.03 7.05 6.58
C LEU A 32 0.41 8.29 7.39
N LYS A 33 -0.57 9.05 7.90
CA LYS A 33 -0.30 10.26 8.71
C LYS A 33 0.49 9.94 9.98
N PRO A 34 0.09 8.96 10.82
CA PRO A 34 0.86 8.54 12.00
C PRO A 34 2.28 8.10 11.66
N LYS A 35 2.47 7.36 10.56
CA LYS A 35 3.81 6.95 10.09
C LYS A 35 4.70 8.16 9.76
N ILE A 36 4.16 9.18 9.11
CA ILE A 36 4.91 10.39 8.74
C ILE A 36 5.35 11.20 9.96
N VAL A 37 4.47 11.34 10.97
CA VAL A 37 4.79 12.08 12.21
C VAL A 37 5.67 11.29 13.20
N GLY A 38 6.05 10.05 12.86
CA GLY A 38 6.86 9.20 13.73
C GLY A 38 6.11 8.66 14.96
N ALA A 39 4.78 8.54 14.89
CA ALA A 39 4.01 7.96 15.99
C ALA A 39 4.35 6.47 16.16
N ALA A 40 4.54 6.03 17.40
CA ALA A 40 4.67 4.63 17.73
C ALA A 40 3.26 4.02 17.93
N HIS A 41 2.72 3.37 16.90
CA HIS A 41 1.44 2.65 16.98
C HIS A 41 1.63 1.21 16.50
N PRO A 42 1.17 0.19 17.27
CA PRO A 42 1.33 -1.23 16.91
C PRO A 42 0.86 -1.56 15.49
N ASP A 43 -0.28 -1.00 15.07
CA ASP A 43 -0.83 -1.20 13.73
C ASP A 43 0.10 -0.79 12.59
N LEU A 44 1.03 0.16 12.82
CA LEU A 44 2.01 0.57 11.81
C LEU A 44 3.07 -0.50 11.56
N LEU A 45 3.30 -1.38 12.54
CA LEU A 45 4.25 -2.49 12.42
C LEU A 45 3.72 -3.59 11.48
N LEU A 46 2.41 -3.59 11.20
CA LEU A 46 1.79 -4.55 10.26
C LEU A 46 2.06 -4.19 8.79
N ILE A 47 2.41 -2.94 8.50
CA ILE A 47 2.71 -2.48 7.14
C ILE A 47 4.22 -2.27 7.03
N PRO A 48 4.96 -3.16 6.33
CA PRO A 48 6.41 -3.06 6.22
C PRO A 48 6.83 -1.92 5.29
N ASP A 49 8.04 -1.40 5.52
CA ASP A 49 8.69 -0.47 4.61
C ASP A 49 9.28 -1.22 3.39
N VAL A 50 9.19 -0.62 2.20
CA VAL A 50 9.74 -1.17 0.95
C VAL A 50 10.39 -0.08 0.12
N ASP A 51 11.52 -0.43 -0.51
CA ASP A 51 12.09 0.35 -1.60
C ASP A 51 11.49 -0.10 -2.94
N LEU A 52 10.65 0.74 -3.52
CA LEU A 52 9.98 0.46 -4.80
C LEU A 52 10.92 0.47 -6.00
N SER A 53 12.12 1.04 -5.87
CA SER A 53 13.12 1.05 -6.95
C SER A 53 13.96 -0.23 -6.98
N ALA A 54 14.15 -0.84 -5.80
CA ALA A 54 14.93 -2.06 -5.62
C ALA A 54 14.08 -3.34 -5.57
N CYS A 55 12.75 -3.25 -5.73
CA CYS A 55 11.84 -4.37 -5.62
C CYS A 55 10.93 -4.50 -6.85
N GLU A 56 10.86 -5.71 -7.42
CA GLU A 56 9.91 -5.99 -8.48
C GLU A 56 8.52 -6.28 -7.89
N PRO A 57 7.44 -6.03 -8.64
CA PRO A 57 6.09 -6.19 -8.10
C PRO A 57 5.75 -7.63 -7.69
N TRP A 58 6.30 -8.64 -8.38
CA TRP A 58 6.08 -10.05 -8.04
C TRP A 58 6.83 -10.52 -6.78
N ASP A 59 7.78 -9.73 -6.28
CA ASP A 59 8.47 -10.01 -5.02
C ASP A 59 7.74 -9.41 -3.81
N LEU A 60 6.83 -8.45 -4.04
CA LEU A 60 6.09 -7.78 -2.97
C LEU A 60 5.24 -8.74 -2.11
N PRO A 61 4.48 -9.70 -2.68
CA PRO A 61 3.64 -10.58 -1.88
C PRO A 61 4.40 -11.33 -0.77
N ALA A 62 5.64 -11.75 -1.05
CA ALA A 62 6.48 -12.47 -0.10
C ALA A 62 6.97 -11.59 1.06
N LYS A 63 6.95 -10.26 0.91
CA LYS A 63 7.39 -9.29 1.91
C LYS A 63 6.25 -8.76 2.76
N ALA A 64 5.00 -9.03 2.40
CA ALA A 64 3.84 -8.54 3.13
C ALA A 64 3.67 -9.27 4.47
N LEU A 65 3.34 -8.53 5.53
CA LEU A 65 3.08 -9.11 6.86
C LEU A 65 1.59 -9.40 7.09
N ILE A 66 0.72 -8.60 6.48
CA ILE A 66 -0.73 -8.80 6.53
C ILE A 66 -1.08 -9.99 5.64
N ARG A 67 -1.53 -11.09 6.25
CA ARG A 67 -2.02 -12.25 5.52
C ARG A 67 -3.45 -11.99 5.07
N SER A 68 -3.69 -12.06 3.77
CA SER A 68 -5.01 -12.01 3.16
C SER A 68 -5.06 -13.01 2.01
N ASN A 69 -6.26 -13.53 1.73
CA ASN A 69 -6.51 -14.30 0.52
C ASN A 69 -6.73 -13.39 -0.71
N ASP A 70 -6.93 -12.08 -0.47
CA ASP A 70 -7.04 -11.08 -1.53
C ASP A 70 -5.64 -10.78 -2.11
N PRO A 71 -5.51 -10.58 -3.43
CA PRO A 71 -4.25 -10.20 -4.08
C PRO A 71 -3.92 -8.71 -3.86
N GLU A 72 -3.95 -8.27 -2.60
CA GLU A 72 -3.69 -6.90 -2.17
C GLU A 72 -2.70 -6.91 -1.01
N TRP A 73 -1.67 -6.07 -1.12
CA TRP A 73 -0.58 -5.97 -0.16
C TRP A 73 -0.26 -4.50 0.11
N PHE A 74 0.07 -4.19 1.36
CA PHE A 74 0.27 -2.82 1.82
C PHE A 74 1.71 -2.62 2.25
N PHE A 75 2.29 -1.50 1.83
CA PHE A 75 3.66 -1.12 2.15
C PHE A 75 3.76 0.38 2.40
N PHE A 76 4.68 0.76 3.28
CA PHE A 76 5.20 2.11 3.29
C PHE A 76 6.37 2.20 2.32
N ALA A 77 6.43 3.27 1.54
CA ALA A 77 7.54 3.53 0.66
C ALA A 77 8.04 4.95 0.89
N PRO A 78 9.36 5.17 1.02
CA PRO A 78 9.89 6.51 1.04
C PRO A 78 9.51 7.22 -0.26
N LEU A 79 9.28 8.51 -0.18
CA LEU A 79 9.03 9.32 -1.36
C LEU A 79 10.37 9.51 -2.10
N ASP A 80 10.78 8.52 -2.90
CA ASP A 80 12.03 8.60 -3.65
C ASP A 80 11.92 9.72 -4.68
N ARG A 81 12.49 10.89 -4.38
CA ARG A 81 12.53 12.01 -5.31
C ARG A 81 13.66 11.76 -6.29
N LYS A 82 13.31 11.56 -7.57
CA LYS A 82 14.26 11.37 -8.67
C LYS A 82 15.30 12.51 -8.79
N TYR A 83 14.99 13.69 -8.25
CA TYR A 83 15.91 14.84 -8.18
C TYR A 83 15.77 15.58 -6.85
N PRO A 84 16.85 16.19 -6.31
CA PRO A 84 16.75 17.17 -5.24
C PRO A 84 15.76 18.28 -5.65
N GLY A 85 14.69 18.49 -4.88
CA GLY A 85 13.64 19.47 -5.18
C GLY A 85 12.58 19.05 -6.21
N GLY A 86 12.69 17.88 -6.84
CA GLY A 86 11.73 17.39 -7.82
C GLY A 86 10.53 16.66 -7.19
N HIS A 87 9.33 16.87 -7.75
CA HIS A 87 8.11 16.15 -7.34
C HIS A 87 7.96 14.77 -8.04
N ARG A 88 8.88 14.41 -8.94
CA ARG A 88 8.83 13.14 -9.68
C ARG A 88 9.47 12.02 -8.86
N SER A 89 8.68 10.99 -8.58
CA SER A 89 9.17 9.81 -7.90
C SER A 89 9.98 8.93 -8.84
N ASN A 90 11.10 8.34 -8.39
CA ASN A 90 11.72 7.27 -9.14
C ASN A 90 10.78 6.05 -9.11
N ARG A 91 10.49 5.54 -10.29
CA ARG A 91 9.47 4.51 -10.52
C ARG A 91 9.99 3.42 -11.44
N CYS A 92 11.30 3.40 -11.68
CA CYS A 92 11.95 2.37 -12.46
C CYS A 92 12.48 1.30 -11.50
N THR A 93 12.32 0.05 -11.89
CA THR A 93 12.95 -1.10 -11.28
C THR A 93 13.98 -1.66 -12.25
N THR A 94 14.65 -2.76 -11.89
CA THR A 94 15.60 -3.44 -12.79
C THR A 94 14.88 -4.00 -14.01
N ALA A 95 13.71 -4.59 -13.82
CA ALA A 95 12.98 -5.28 -14.87
C ALA A 95 11.93 -4.40 -15.58
N GLY A 96 11.63 -3.19 -15.10
CA GLY A 96 10.56 -2.37 -15.68
C GLY A 96 10.36 -1.00 -15.05
N TYR A 97 9.14 -0.47 -15.17
CA TYR A 97 8.77 0.82 -14.61
C TYR A 97 7.28 0.96 -14.32
N TRP A 98 6.95 1.76 -13.31
CA TRP A 98 5.60 2.14 -12.95
C TRP A 98 5.14 3.39 -13.70
N LYS A 99 4.03 3.26 -14.44
CA LYS A 99 3.41 4.35 -15.19
C LYS A 99 2.09 4.75 -14.53
N ALA A 100 1.91 6.03 -14.25
CA ALA A 100 0.63 6.54 -13.76
C ALA A 100 -0.46 6.36 -14.82
N THR A 101 -1.67 5.99 -14.38
CA THR A 101 -2.84 5.79 -15.23
C THR A 101 -4.09 6.34 -14.56
N GLY A 102 -5.03 6.81 -15.37
CA GLY A 102 -6.28 7.38 -14.88
C GLY A 102 -6.12 8.75 -14.21
N LYS A 103 -7.22 9.22 -13.62
CA LYS A 103 -7.29 10.49 -12.90
C LYS A 103 -7.01 10.27 -11.41
N ASP A 104 -6.20 11.16 -10.84
CA ASP A 104 -5.93 11.19 -9.40
C ASP A 104 -7.24 11.33 -8.60
N ARG A 105 -7.42 10.48 -7.59
CA ARG A 105 -8.60 10.49 -6.71
C ARG A 105 -8.29 11.28 -5.45
N LEU A 106 -9.05 12.33 -5.21
CA LEU A 106 -8.99 13.10 -3.97
C LEU A 106 -9.61 12.29 -2.81
N ILE A 107 -8.92 12.25 -1.68
CA ILE A 107 -9.39 11.59 -0.45
C ILE A 107 -9.75 12.69 0.55
N ARG A 108 -11.02 12.74 0.93
CA ARG A 108 -11.56 13.71 1.88
C ARG A 108 -11.98 13.01 3.16
N SER A 109 -11.74 13.63 4.30
CA SER A 109 -12.18 13.11 5.59
C SER A 109 -13.68 13.25 5.77
N ARG A 110 -14.33 12.28 6.39
CA ARG A 110 -15.72 12.39 6.86
C ARG A 110 -15.75 12.78 8.34
N PRO A 111 -16.70 13.62 8.81
CA PRO A 111 -17.74 14.32 8.05
C PRO A 111 -17.31 15.67 7.47
N ALA A 112 -16.17 16.24 7.89
CA ALA A 112 -15.77 17.63 7.60
C ALA A 112 -15.46 17.95 6.12
N GLY A 113 -15.31 16.94 5.25
CA GLY A 113 -15.04 17.14 3.81
C GLY A 113 -13.63 17.65 3.48
N THR A 114 -12.76 17.81 4.49
CA THR A 114 -11.39 18.31 4.34
C THR A 114 -10.56 17.36 3.48
N LEU A 115 -9.80 17.91 2.52
CA LEU A 115 -8.86 17.12 1.73
C LEU A 115 -7.72 16.62 2.63
N ILE A 116 -7.59 15.30 2.76
CA ILE A 116 -6.56 14.68 3.60
C ILE A 116 -5.48 13.97 2.78
N GLY A 117 -5.76 13.62 1.52
CA GLY A 117 -4.80 12.95 0.67
C GLY A 117 -5.23 12.79 -0.78
N VAL A 118 -4.38 12.12 -1.54
CA VAL A 118 -4.59 11.77 -2.95
C VAL A 118 -4.22 10.30 -3.15
N LYS A 119 -5.05 9.56 -3.90
CA LYS A 119 -4.75 8.22 -4.42
C LYS A 119 -4.43 8.33 -5.91
N LYS A 120 -3.25 7.85 -6.28
CA LYS A 120 -2.80 7.72 -7.67
C LYS A 120 -2.73 6.25 -8.04
N THR A 121 -3.19 5.90 -9.24
CA THR A 121 -3.10 4.54 -9.75
C THR A 121 -1.94 4.43 -10.73
N LEU A 122 -1.14 3.39 -10.58
CA LEU A 122 -0.02 3.08 -11.46
C LEU A 122 -0.14 1.65 -11.96
N VAL A 123 0.38 1.42 -13.17
CA VAL A 123 0.50 0.09 -13.75
C VAL A 123 1.97 -0.16 -14.05
N PHE A 124 2.44 -1.36 -13.73
CA PHE A 124 3.79 -1.77 -14.04
C PHE A 124 3.92 -2.20 -15.50
N HIS A 125 4.96 -1.73 -16.16
CA HIS A 125 5.36 -2.14 -17.49
C HIS A 125 6.72 -2.84 -17.42
N ARG A 126 6.81 -4.06 -17.95
CA ARG A 126 8.06 -4.85 -18.01
C ARG A 126 8.88 -4.44 -19.23
N GLY A 127 10.18 -4.24 -19.04
CA GLY A 127 11.13 -3.77 -20.05
C GLY A 127 11.40 -2.28 -19.99
N ARG A 128 12.26 -1.78 -20.89
CA ARG A 128 12.74 -0.40 -20.86
C ARG A 128 11.69 0.58 -21.37
N ALA A 129 11.46 1.66 -20.63
CA ALA A 129 10.62 2.77 -21.07
C ALA A 129 11.14 3.41 -22.38
N PRO A 130 10.26 3.87 -23.29
CA PRO A 130 8.78 3.82 -23.22
C PRO A 130 8.17 2.54 -23.83
N ARG A 131 8.97 1.56 -24.26
CA ARG A 131 8.55 0.39 -25.04
C ARG A 131 8.21 -0.84 -24.17
N GLY A 132 7.95 -0.64 -22.88
CA GLY A 132 7.67 -1.73 -21.94
C GLY A 132 6.26 -2.30 -22.11
N HIS A 133 6.12 -3.61 -21.89
CA HIS A 133 4.85 -4.34 -21.98
C HIS A 133 4.04 -4.16 -20.70
N ARG A 134 2.78 -3.73 -20.83
CA ARG A 134 1.86 -3.58 -19.71
C ARG A 134 1.64 -4.92 -19.01
N THR A 135 1.67 -4.93 -17.68
CA THR A 135 1.38 -6.11 -16.85
C THR A 135 0.06 -5.96 -16.09
N ALA A 136 -0.34 -6.99 -15.34
CA ALA A 136 -1.50 -6.95 -14.44
C ALA A 136 -1.21 -6.30 -13.07
N TRP A 137 0.05 -5.96 -12.79
CA TRP A 137 0.44 -5.36 -11.51
C TRP A 137 -0.01 -3.91 -11.43
N ILE A 138 -0.82 -3.62 -10.42
CA ILE A 138 -1.40 -2.30 -10.15
C ILE A 138 -0.89 -1.84 -8.78
N MET A 139 -0.51 -0.57 -8.70
CA MET A 139 -0.18 0.08 -7.44
C MET A 139 -1.14 1.24 -7.19
N HIS A 140 -1.64 1.31 -5.97
CA HIS A 140 -2.38 2.45 -5.45
C HIS A 140 -1.45 3.25 -4.53
N GLU A 141 -0.88 4.33 -5.06
CA GLU A 141 0.01 5.21 -4.31
C GLU A 141 -0.83 6.25 -3.56
N TYR A 142 -0.74 6.25 -2.22
CA TYR A 142 -1.43 7.20 -1.35
C TYR A 142 -0.45 8.26 -0.87
N ARG A 143 -0.84 9.53 -0.92
CA ARG A 143 -0.09 10.67 -0.38
C ARG A 143 -0.97 11.54 0.50
N THR A 144 -0.40 12.16 1.53
CA THR A 144 -1.09 13.16 2.35
C THR A 144 -1.18 14.50 1.60
N ALA A 145 -2.25 15.26 1.82
CA ALA A 145 -2.45 16.58 1.19
C ALA A 145 -1.67 17.71 1.90
N LYS A 146 -1.24 17.46 3.14
CA LYS A 146 -0.33 18.31 3.92
C LYS A 146 0.78 17.40 4.48
N PRO A 147 2.04 17.87 4.57
CA PRO A 147 3.07 17.21 5.35
C PRO A 147 2.61 17.01 6.80
#